data_AF-A0A344L4Y5-F1
#
_entry.id   AF-A0A344L4Y5-F1
#
_cell.length_a   1.000
_cell.length_b   1.000
_cell.length_c   1.000
_cell.angle_alpha   90.00
_cell.angle_beta   90.00
_cell.angle_gamma   90.00
#
_symmetry.space_group_name_H-M   'P 1'
#
loop_
_entity.id
_entity.type
_entity.pdbx_description
1 polymer ?
#
loop_
_entity_poly.entity_id
_entity_poly.type
_entity_poly.pdbx_seq_one_letter_code
_entity_poly.pdbx_strand_id
1 'polypeptide(L)'
;MVDSWLLDRGAVRGLRRHRARFTRGATTLARVSESSVDRFWAAMVAELPVRERWFPRVEAHADGSLVFWLRPAPPPRPETRLWIPPEPVVRRHPRLKGPDLPLLTELRARAQETGADDALLLDESGCVLETAHAALLWWRGDHLCAPARDLPVLPSVTVAELGIPLSEEYALPADLEGTEVWAVNALHGISPVTGWAGPDGPPLAPVDTARLDRFRTALATAPSYVG
;
A
#
# COMPACT_ATOMS: atom_id res chain seq x y z
N MET A 1 10.76 -4.80 10.90
CA MET A 1 9.73 -5.23 9.91
C MET A 1 8.37 -4.78 10.37
N VAL A 2 7.47 -4.44 9.45
CA VAL A 2 6.15 -3.91 9.80
C VAL A 2 5.09 -4.48 8.86
N ASP A 3 3.91 -4.77 9.38
CA ASP A 3 2.70 -4.89 8.55
C ASP A 3 1.52 -4.15 9.20
N SER A 4 0.54 -3.76 8.40
CA SER A 4 -0.65 -3.04 8.84
C SER A 4 -1.80 -3.26 7.87
N TRP A 5 -3.01 -3.34 8.40
CA TRP A 5 -4.25 -3.60 7.64
C TRP A 5 -5.41 -2.85 8.24
N LEU A 6 -6.44 -2.56 7.44
CA LEU A 6 -7.71 -2.07 7.95
C LEU A 6 -8.50 -3.22 8.57
N LEU A 7 -9.01 -2.99 9.77
CA LEU A 7 -10.03 -3.79 10.44
C LEU A 7 -11.29 -2.93 10.54
N ASP A 8 -12.37 -3.33 9.89
CA ASP A 8 -13.65 -2.62 9.89
C ASP A 8 -14.73 -3.52 10.47
N ARG A 9 -15.15 -3.28 11.71
CA ARG A 9 -16.23 -4.02 12.39
C ARG A 9 -16.04 -5.54 12.29
N GLY A 10 -14.84 -6.00 12.66
CA GLY A 10 -14.47 -7.42 12.62
C GLY A 10 -14.01 -7.95 11.25
N ALA A 11 -14.13 -7.16 10.18
CA ALA A 11 -13.70 -7.57 8.85
C ALA A 11 -12.26 -7.13 8.55
N VAL A 12 -11.41 -8.08 8.12
CA VAL A 12 -10.06 -7.83 7.60
C VAL A 12 -9.91 -8.42 6.21
N ARG A 13 -9.38 -7.64 5.27
CA ARG A 13 -9.02 -8.13 3.92
C ARG A 13 -7.63 -8.74 3.93
N GLY A 14 -7.46 -9.87 3.27
CA GLY A 14 -6.16 -10.49 3.07
C GLY A 14 -5.35 -10.76 4.34
N LEU A 15 -5.97 -11.00 5.50
CA LEU A 15 -5.25 -11.18 6.78
C LEU A 15 -4.16 -12.26 6.69
N ARG A 16 -4.45 -13.37 5.99
CA ARG A 16 -3.46 -14.43 5.70
C ARG A 16 -2.29 -13.95 4.85
N ARG A 17 -2.52 -13.05 3.89
CA ARG A 17 -1.47 -12.46 3.05
C ARG A 17 -0.63 -11.45 3.82
N HIS A 18 -1.25 -10.65 4.68
CA HIS A 18 -0.55 -9.79 5.63
C HIS A 18 0.36 -10.61 6.55
N ARG A 19 -0.13 -11.73 7.11
CA ARG A 19 0.69 -12.67 7.88
C ARG A 19 1.88 -13.17 7.07
N ALA A 20 1.63 -13.72 5.87
CA ALA A 20 2.68 -14.28 5.03
C ALA A 20 3.77 -13.24 4.69
N ARG A 21 3.37 -12.01 4.35
CA ARG A 21 4.31 -10.91 4.07
C ARG A 21 5.10 -10.50 5.30
N PHE A 22 4.45 -10.39 6.47
CA PHE A 22 5.11 -10.08 7.73
C PHE A 22 6.11 -11.17 8.13
N THR A 23 5.70 -12.45 8.10
CA THR A 23 6.56 -13.60 8.41
C THR A 23 7.80 -13.61 7.53
N ARG A 24 7.65 -13.48 6.20
CA ARG A 24 8.78 -13.42 5.25
C ARG A 24 9.79 -12.34 5.65
N GLY A 25 9.30 -11.17 6.01
CA GLY A 25 10.15 -10.07 6.46
C GLY A 25 10.86 -10.38 7.78
N ALA A 26 10.08 -10.81 8.78
CA ALA A 26 10.55 -11.01 10.15
C ALA A 26 11.63 -12.11 10.23
N THR A 27 11.45 -13.20 9.48
CA THR A 27 12.44 -14.29 9.41
C THR A 27 13.70 -13.87 8.66
N THR A 28 13.57 -13.06 7.61
CA THR A 28 14.71 -12.63 6.78
C THR A 28 15.61 -11.60 7.47
N LEU A 29 15.04 -10.54 8.07
CA LEU A 29 15.82 -9.41 8.60
C LEU A 29 15.80 -9.27 10.12
N ALA A 30 14.73 -9.69 10.79
CA ALA A 30 14.60 -9.57 12.25
C ALA A 30 15.00 -10.86 12.99
N ARG A 31 15.38 -11.92 12.26
CA ARG A 31 15.82 -13.23 12.80
C ARG A 31 14.81 -13.86 13.77
N VAL A 32 13.54 -13.53 13.62
CA VAL A 32 12.45 -14.14 14.40
C VAL A 32 12.11 -15.50 13.79
N SER A 33 11.97 -16.54 14.62
CA SER A 33 11.53 -17.84 14.13
C SER A 33 10.07 -17.81 13.69
N GLU A 34 9.72 -18.62 12.68
CA GLU A 34 8.34 -18.73 12.20
C GLU A 34 7.37 -19.15 13.33
N SER A 35 7.78 -20.09 14.19
CA SER A 35 6.97 -20.51 15.35
C SER A 35 6.70 -19.39 16.35
N SER A 36 7.60 -18.42 16.50
CA SER A 36 7.36 -17.24 17.34
C SER A 36 6.37 -16.29 16.67
N VAL A 37 6.47 -16.09 15.35
CA VAL A 37 5.47 -15.32 14.59
C VAL A 37 4.10 -15.97 14.69
N ASP A 38 4.02 -17.30 14.66
CA ASP A 38 2.76 -18.05 14.73
C ASP A 38 2.04 -17.83 16.05
N ARG A 39 2.76 -18.00 17.17
CA ARG A 39 2.21 -17.76 18.52
C ARG A 39 1.78 -16.31 18.68
N PHE A 40 2.61 -15.36 18.25
CA PHE A 40 2.30 -13.94 18.31
C PHE A 40 1.07 -13.59 17.47
N TRP A 41 0.97 -14.12 16.25
CA TRP A 41 -0.13 -13.83 15.35
C TRP A 41 -1.45 -14.40 15.87
N ALA A 42 -1.44 -15.63 16.40
CA ALA A 42 -2.61 -16.24 17.01
C ALA A 42 -3.12 -15.44 18.21
N ALA A 43 -2.21 -15.02 19.10
CA ALA A 43 -2.54 -14.16 20.23
C ALA A 43 -3.11 -12.80 19.77
N MET A 44 -2.48 -12.17 18.79
CA MET A 44 -2.95 -10.89 18.24
C MET A 44 -4.34 -11.00 17.61
N VAL A 45 -4.63 -12.06 16.85
CA VAL A 45 -5.95 -12.27 16.23
C VAL A 45 -7.06 -12.39 17.26
N ALA A 46 -6.79 -13.04 18.40
CA ALA A 46 -7.75 -13.18 19.49
C ALA A 46 -8.12 -11.83 20.14
N GLU A 47 -7.26 -10.81 20.02
CA GLU A 47 -7.46 -9.47 20.58
C GLU A 47 -8.09 -8.48 19.57
N LEU A 48 -8.34 -8.89 18.32
CA LEU A 48 -8.86 -7.97 17.30
C LEU A 48 -10.33 -7.61 17.56
N PRO A 49 -10.69 -6.32 17.62
CA PRO A 49 -12.05 -5.90 17.92
C PRO A 49 -13.04 -6.18 16.78
N VAL A 50 -14.27 -6.54 17.15
CA VAL A 50 -15.39 -6.78 16.20
C VAL A 50 -16.23 -5.53 15.92
N ARG A 51 -15.89 -4.40 16.53
CA ARG A 51 -16.60 -3.11 16.35
C ARG A 51 -15.62 -2.02 15.93
N GLU A 52 -16.20 -0.94 15.39
CA GLU A 52 -15.48 0.26 14.97
C GLU A 52 -14.44 -0.01 13.87
N ARG A 53 -13.62 1.00 13.55
CA ARG A 53 -12.60 0.92 12.51
C ARG A 53 -11.23 1.13 13.12
N TRP A 54 -10.35 0.16 12.91
CA TRP A 54 -8.99 0.13 13.44
C TRP A 54 -7.98 -0.07 12.32
N PHE A 55 -6.76 0.39 12.54
CA PHE A 55 -5.61 0.15 11.69
C PHE A 55 -4.48 -0.55 12.47
N PRO A 56 -4.71 -1.83 12.85
CA PRO A 56 -3.70 -2.71 13.43
C PRO A 56 -2.33 -2.57 12.77
N ARG A 57 -1.29 -2.60 13.59
CA ARG A 57 0.10 -2.68 13.13
C ARG A 57 0.83 -3.73 13.93
N VAL A 58 1.62 -4.54 13.25
CA VAL A 58 2.54 -5.48 13.87
C VAL A 58 3.96 -5.13 13.47
N GLU A 59 4.88 -5.36 14.39
CA GLU A 59 6.30 -5.05 14.20
C GLU A 59 7.17 -6.22 14.65
N ALA A 60 8.28 -6.42 13.96
CA ALA A 60 9.38 -7.27 14.41
C ALA A 60 10.66 -6.44 14.44
N HIS A 61 11.32 -6.41 15.58
CA HIS A 61 12.53 -5.62 15.82
C HIS A 61 13.79 -6.51 15.74
N ALA A 62 14.96 -5.88 15.62
CA ALA A 62 16.23 -6.59 15.43
C ALA A 62 16.66 -7.41 16.65
N ASP A 63 16.14 -7.09 17.84
CA ASP A 63 16.33 -7.86 19.07
C ASP A 63 15.42 -9.10 19.16
N GLY A 64 14.61 -9.36 18.12
CA GLY A 64 13.67 -10.47 18.05
C GLY A 64 12.32 -10.20 18.70
N SER A 65 12.10 -9.00 19.26
CA SER A 65 10.81 -8.64 19.86
C SER A 65 9.73 -8.46 18.79
N LEU A 66 8.50 -8.86 19.16
CA LEU A 66 7.29 -8.71 18.35
C LEU A 66 6.32 -7.78 19.08
N VAL A 67 5.83 -6.76 18.40
CA VAL A 67 4.96 -5.74 18.99
C VAL A 67 3.67 -5.63 18.18
N PHE A 68 2.54 -5.56 18.88
CA PHE A 68 1.23 -5.30 18.31
C PHE A 68 0.71 -3.95 18.78
N TRP A 69 0.25 -3.13 17.84
CA TRP A 69 -0.39 -1.85 18.08
C TRP A 69 -1.80 -1.87 17.54
N LEU A 70 -2.78 -1.68 18.42
CA LEU A 70 -4.16 -1.42 18.03
C LEU A 70 -4.38 0.10 18.00
N ARG A 71 -4.61 0.64 16.80
CA ARG A 71 -4.72 2.09 16.56
C ARG A 71 -6.04 2.42 15.86
N PRO A 72 -6.72 3.52 16.17
CA PRO A 72 -7.89 3.95 15.40
C PRO A 72 -7.55 4.09 13.92
N ALA A 73 -8.46 3.67 13.04
CA ALA A 73 -8.30 3.95 11.62
C ALA A 73 -8.53 5.44 11.37
N PRO A 74 -7.64 6.15 10.66
CA PRO A 74 -7.94 7.49 10.21
C PRO A 74 -9.16 7.50 9.27
N PRO A 75 -9.76 8.69 9.04
CA PRO A 75 -10.82 8.84 8.06
C PRO A 75 -10.41 8.26 6.69
N PRO A 76 -11.37 7.68 5.93
CA PRO A 76 -11.10 7.27 4.56
C PRO A 76 -10.58 8.45 3.74
N ARG A 77 -9.69 8.14 2.80
CA ARG A 77 -9.19 9.10 1.83
C ARG A 77 -9.84 8.75 0.50
N PRO A 78 -10.81 9.55 0.02
CA PRO A 78 -11.57 9.22 -1.18
C PRO A 78 -10.76 9.44 -2.46
N GLU A 79 -9.76 10.32 -2.43
CA GLU A 79 -8.89 10.72 -3.53
C GLU A 79 -7.47 11.00 -3.03
N THR A 80 -6.48 10.99 -3.91
CA THR A 80 -5.07 11.22 -3.56
C THR A 80 -4.45 12.24 -4.49
N ARG A 81 -3.76 13.24 -3.92
CA ARG A 81 -2.77 14.06 -4.63
C ARG A 81 -1.38 13.51 -4.38
N LEU A 82 -0.55 13.48 -5.42
CA LEU A 82 0.82 12.98 -5.34
C LEU A 82 1.84 14.11 -5.50
N TRP A 83 2.97 13.98 -4.83
CA TRP A 83 4.15 14.81 -5.05
C TRP A 83 5.26 13.97 -5.67
N ILE A 84 5.96 14.51 -6.66
CA ILE A 84 7.15 13.87 -7.25
C ILE A 84 8.39 14.46 -6.55
N PRO A 85 9.16 13.66 -5.80
CA PRO A 85 10.42 14.12 -5.24
C PRO A 85 11.37 14.61 -6.33
N PRO A 86 12.09 15.73 -6.13
CA PRO A 86 13.02 16.26 -7.12
C PRO A 86 14.23 15.36 -7.35
N GLU A 87 14.54 14.50 -6.38
CA GLU A 87 15.68 13.58 -6.43
C GLU A 87 15.18 12.12 -6.42
N PRO A 88 15.85 11.22 -7.17
CA PRO A 88 15.54 9.80 -7.13
C PRO A 88 15.59 9.21 -5.71
N VAL A 89 14.66 8.31 -5.39
CA VAL A 89 14.55 7.69 -4.07
C VAL A 89 15.09 6.26 -4.13
N VAL A 90 16.26 6.03 -3.54
CA VAL A 90 16.86 4.69 -3.46
C VAL A 90 16.43 4.01 -2.16
N ARG A 91 15.68 2.91 -2.29
CA ARG A 91 15.28 2.06 -1.16
C ARG A 91 16.25 0.89 -0.99
N ARG A 92 16.55 0.52 0.25
CA ARG A 92 17.47 -0.60 0.55
C ARG A 92 16.79 -1.95 0.45
N HIS A 93 15.53 -2.03 0.84
CA HIS A 93 14.75 -3.27 0.87
C HIS A 93 13.36 -3.06 0.24
N PRO A 94 13.29 -2.70 -1.06
CA PRO A 94 12.05 -2.30 -1.70
C PRO A 94 10.93 -3.35 -1.66
N ARG A 95 11.30 -4.64 -1.61
CA ARG A 95 10.40 -5.79 -1.59
C ARG A 95 9.99 -6.26 -0.19
N LEU A 96 10.42 -5.55 0.86
CA LEU A 96 10.13 -5.88 2.26
C LEU A 96 9.48 -4.69 2.95
N LYS A 97 8.36 -4.92 3.66
CA LYS A 97 7.65 -3.85 4.34
C LYS A 97 8.31 -3.50 5.69
N GLY A 98 8.79 -2.27 5.83
CA GLY A 98 9.27 -1.74 7.11
C GLY A 98 10.73 -1.23 7.15
N PRO A 99 11.73 -1.90 6.56
CA PRO A 99 13.12 -1.45 6.67
C PRO A 99 13.36 -0.01 6.18
N ASP A 100 12.71 0.36 5.09
CA ASP A 100 12.78 1.73 4.53
C ASP A 100 11.70 2.66 5.08
N LEU A 101 10.92 2.25 6.09
CA LEU A 101 9.82 3.05 6.64
C LEU A 101 10.24 4.45 7.12
N PRO A 102 11.42 4.68 7.75
CA PRO A 102 11.84 6.02 8.11
C PRO A 102 11.94 6.96 6.90
N LEU A 103 12.59 6.50 5.82
CA LEU A 103 12.69 7.23 4.56
C LEU A 103 11.30 7.50 3.95
N LEU A 104 10.45 6.47 3.88
CA LEU A 104 9.11 6.60 3.32
C LEU A 104 8.23 7.55 4.15
N THR A 105 8.41 7.59 5.47
CA THR A 105 7.70 8.50 6.38
C THR A 105 8.14 9.94 6.14
N GLU A 106 9.44 10.19 5.98
CA GLU A 106 9.99 11.51 5.65
C GLU A 106 9.45 12.02 4.30
N LEU A 107 9.47 11.18 3.26
CA LEU A 107 8.96 11.54 1.94
C LEU A 107 7.48 11.89 1.97
N ARG A 108 6.67 11.15 2.74
CA ARG A 108 5.26 11.49 2.91
C ARG A 108 5.07 12.81 3.67
N ALA A 109 5.88 13.10 4.68
CA ALA A 109 5.81 14.39 5.38
C ALA A 109 6.12 15.56 4.41
N ARG A 110 7.15 15.42 3.58
CA ARG A 110 7.48 16.42 2.55
C ARG A 110 6.39 16.55 1.48
N ALA A 111 5.74 15.45 1.09
CA ALA A 111 4.57 15.50 0.22
C ALA A 111 3.45 16.34 0.86
N GLN A 112 3.20 16.16 2.16
CA GLN A 112 2.18 16.93 2.89
C GLN A 112 2.52 18.42 3.00
N GLU A 113 3.79 18.77 3.19
CA GLU A 113 4.26 20.16 3.19
C GLU A 113 4.05 20.86 1.83
N THR A 114 4.00 20.09 0.74
CA THR A 114 3.73 20.60 -0.62
C THR A 114 2.25 20.52 -1.03
N GLY A 115 1.37 20.08 -0.13
CA GLY A 115 -0.07 19.95 -0.38
C GLY A 115 -0.48 18.67 -1.13
N ALA A 116 0.36 17.63 -1.12
CA ALA A 116 0.03 16.28 -1.56
C ALA A 116 -0.22 15.33 -0.37
N ASP A 117 -0.79 14.16 -0.64
CA ASP A 117 -1.08 13.16 0.40
C ASP A 117 0.02 12.08 0.54
N ASP A 118 0.77 11.87 -0.53
CA ASP A 118 1.83 10.86 -0.61
C ASP A 118 2.88 11.23 -1.69
N ALA A 119 4.05 10.61 -1.62
CA ALA A 119 5.12 10.82 -2.58
C ALA A 119 5.12 9.70 -3.64
N LEU A 120 5.22 10.05 -4.93
CA LEU A 120 5.52 9.09 -6.00
C LEU A 120 6.98 8.66 -5.90
N LEU A 121 7.24 7.37 -6.02
CA LEU A 121 8.59 6.82 -6.09
C LEU A 121 8.90 6.44 -7.53
N LEU A 122 10.07 6.88 -7.99
CA LEU A 122 10.65 6.54 -9.28
C LEU A 122 11.94 5.77 -9.05
N ASP A 123 12.31 4.90 -9.99
CA ASP A 123 13.67 4.36 -10.03
C ASP A 123 14.67 5.35 -10.62
N GLU A 124 15.94 4.94 -10.71
CA GLU A 124 17.03 5.76 -11.25
C GLU A 124 16.85 6.14 -12.73
N SER A 125 16.03 5.39 -13.47
CA SER A 125 15.69 5.67 -14.87
C SER A 125 14.46 6.58 -15.02
N GLY A 126 13.81 6.93 -13.90
CA GLY A 126 12.56 7.70 -13.89
C GLY A 126 11.31 6.84 -14.05
N CYS A 127 11.42 5.51 -14.03
CA CYS A 127 10.26 4.62 -14.15
C CYS A 127 9.42 4.67 -12.88
N VAL A 128 8.10 4.74 -13.05
CA VAL A 128 7.09 4.71 -11.99
C VAL A 128 7.15 3.39 -11.24
N LEU A 129 7.29 3.47 -9.91
CA LEU A 129 7.33 2.32 -9.01
C LEU A 129 6.03 2.20 -8.21
N GLU A 130 5.91 2.97 -7.14
CA GLU A 130 4.78 2.95 -6.23
C GLU A 130 4.76 4.31 -5.50
N THR A 131 3.85 4.51 -4.56
CA THR A 131 3.94 5.67 -3.66
C THR A 131 4.63 5.28 -2.36
N ALA A 132 4.97 6.25 -1.51
CA ALA A 132 5.61 5.93 -0.25
C ALA A 132 4.75 5.02 0.67
N HIS A 133 3.42 5.02 0.52
CA HIS A 133 2.51 4.20 1.34
C HIS A 133 1.44 3.42 0.57
N ALA A 134 1.47 3.39 -0.75
CA ALA A 134 0.50 2.67 -1.59
C ALA A 134 1.13 2.12 -2.87
N ALA A 135 0.54 1.06 -3.41
CA ALA A 135 0.83 0.67 -4.79
C ALA A 135 0.16 1.65 -5.74
N LEU A 136 0.70 1.80 -6.96
CA LEU A 136 0.10 2.60 -8.02
C LEU A 136 -0.37 1.67 -9.15
N LEU A 137 -1.57 1.88 -9.65
CA LEU A 137 -2.15 1.18 -10.80
C LEU A 137 -2.72 2.22 -11.78
N TRP A 138 -2.81 1.89 -13.06
CA TRP A 138 -3.36 2.81 -14.07
C TRP A 138 -4.10 2.08 -15.18
N TRP A 139 -5.07 2.74 -15.81
CA TRP A 139 -5.89 2.13 -16.84
C TRP A 139 -5.35 2.33 -18.26
N ARG A 140 -5.34 1.27 -19.07
CA ARG A 140 -5.13 1.34 -20.53
C ARG A 140 -6.39 0.79 -21.20
N GLY A 141 -7.30 1.70 -21.56
CA GLY A 141 -8.64 1.31 -22.02
C GLY A 141 -9.41 0.55 -20.94
N ASP A 142 -9.60 -0.75 -21.16
CA ASP A 142 -10.29 -1.70 -20.29
C ASP A 142 -9.35 -2.61 -19.48
N HIS A 143 -8.03 -2.45 -19.62
CA HIS A 143 -7.03 -3.18 -18.86
C HIS A 143 -6.49 -2.34 -17.69
N LEU A 144 -6.33 -2.97 -16.53
CA LEU A 144 -5.64 -2.37 -15.39
C LEU A 144 -4.17 -2.77 -15.43
N CYS A 145 -3.29 -1.78 -15.50
CA CYS A 145 -1.85 -1.95 -15.50
C CYS A 145 -1.27 -1.73 -14.10
N ALA A 146 -0.12 -2.35 -13.88
CA ALA A 146 0.74 -2.18 -12.73
C ALA A 146 2.19 -2.05 -13.21
N PRO A 147 3.08 -1.49 -12.38
CA PRO A 147 4.52 -1.51 -12.64
C PRO A 147 5.00 -2.94 -12.91
N ALA A 148 5.90 -3.10 -13.87
CA ALA A 148 6.48 -4.39 -14.23
C ALA A 148 7.02 -5.15 -13.01
N ARG A 149 6.85 -6.49 -12.97
CA ARG A 149 7.11 -7.28 -11.75
C ARG A 149 8.57 -7.26 -11.27
N ASP A 150 9.48 -7.07 -12.21
CA ASP A 150 10.92 -7.02 -11.98
C ASP A 150 11.36 -5.68 -11.38
N LEU A 151 10.53 -4.63 -11.48
CA LEU A 151 10.76 -3.37 -10.79
C LEU A 151 10.76 -3.57 -9.26
N PRO A 152 11.54 -2.74 -8.54
CA PRO A 152 11.68 -2.83 -7.10
C PRO A 152 10.46 -2.24 -6.40
N VAL A 153 9.31 -2.92 -6.47
CA VAL A 153 8.06 -2.54 -5.78
C VAL A 153 7.74 -3.50 -4.63
N LEU A 154 6.96 -3.02 -3.64
CA LEU A 154 6.49 -3.85 -2.55
C LEU A 154 5.31 -4.72 -3.05
N PRO A 155 5.32 -6.05 -2.85
CA PRO A 155 4.17 -6.88 -3.14
C PRO A 155 2.95 -6.45 -2.29
N SER A 156 2.01 -5.74 -2.92
CA SER A 156 0.85 -5.18 -2.26
C SER A 156 -0.21 -6.24 -2.01
N VAL A 157 -0.58 -6.43 -0.74
CA VAL A 157 -1.68 -7.32 -0.36
C VAL A 157 -2.98 -6.85 -1.00
N THR A 158 -3.27 -5.55 -0.94
CA THR A 158 -4.52 -4.98 -1.47
C THR A 158 -4.67 -5.19 -2.96
N VAL A 159 -3.57 -5.07 -3.72
CA VAL A 159 -3.58 -5.33 -5.17
C VAL A 159 -3.87 -6.80 -5.45
N ALA A 160 -3.26 -7.72 -4.70
CA ALA A 160 -3.54 -9.16 -4.82
C ALA A 160 -4.99 -9.53 -4.46
N GLU A 161 -5.65 -8.71 -3.63
CA GLU A 161 -7.07 -8.89 -3.25
C GLU A 161 -8.06 -8.28 -4.26
N LEU A 162 -7.59 -7.54 -5.28
CA LEU A 162 -8.48 -7.04 -6.34
C LEU A 162 -9.07 -8.16 -7.21
N GLY A 163 -8.37 -9.30 -7.28
CA GLY A 163 -8.86 -10.50 -7.99
C GLY A 163 -8.99 -10.34 -9.51
N ILE A 164 -8.36 -9.33 -10.11
CA ILE A 164 -8.34 -9.11 -11.55
C ILE A 164 -6.93 -9.27 -12.14
N PRO A 165 -6.82 -9.73 -13.40
CA PRO A 165 -5.55 -9.73 -14.12
C PRO A 165 -4.99 -8.31 -14.23
N LEU A 166 -3.69 -8.18 -14.06
CA LEU A 166 -2.95 -6.93 -14.25
C LEU A 166 -2.02 -7.09 -15.43
N SER A 167 -1.98 -6.08 -16.30
CA SER A 167 -0.94 -5.95 -17.30
C SER A 167 0.30 -5.32 -16.66
N GLU A 168 1.47 -5.86 -16.95
CA GLU A 168 2.75 -5.33 -16.47
C GLU A 168 3.32 -4.33 -17.46
N GLU A 169 3.70 -3.15 -16.99
CA GLU A 169 4.17 -2.06 -17.85
C GLU A 169 5.30 -1.28 -17.16
N TYR A 170 6.29 -0.86 -17.95
CA TYR A 170 7.23 0.19 -17.57
C TYR A 170 6.66 1.51 -18.06
N ALA A 171 6.46 2.46 -17.16
CA ALA A 171 5.89 3.76 -17.47
C ALA A 171 6.72 4.85 -16.81
N LEU A 172 7.00 5.92 -17.55
CA LEU A 172 7.44 7.19 -16.99
C LEU A 172 6.21 7.97 -16.51
N PRO A 173 6.38 9.00 -15.66
CA PRO A 173 5.27 9.89 -15.30
C PRO A 173 4.51 10.38 -16.53
N ALA A 174 5.20 10.87 -17.56
CA ALA A 174 4.61 11.37 -18.81
C ALA A 174 3.69 10.35 -19.52
N ASP A 175 3.96 9.05 -19.41
CA ASP A 175 3.11 8.01 -20.00
C ASP A 175 1.75 7.85 -19.29
N LEU A 176 1.60 8.47 -18.11
CA LEU A 176 0.34 8.53 -17.38
C LEU A 176 -0.53 9.73 -17.80
N GLU A 177 -0.06 10.56 -18.73
CA GLU A 177 -0.87 11.64 -19.28
C GLU A 177 -2.20 11.10 -19.85
N GLY A 178 -3.31 11.77 -19.51
CA GLY A 178 -4.64 11.38 -19.95
C GLY A 178 -5.09 10.01 -19.44
N THR A 179 -4.48 9.49 -18.36
CA THR A 179 -4.79 8.17 -17.82
C THR A 179 -5.43 8.26 -16.44
N GLU A 180 -6.39 7.38 -16.16
CA GLU A 180 -6.95 7.20 -14.81
C GLU A 180 -5.97 6.37 -13.97
N VAL A 181 -5.53 6.93 -12.83
CA VAL A 181 -4.52 6.35 -11.95
C VAL A 181 -5.10 6.13 -10.56
N TRP A 182 -4.79 5.00 -9.93
CA TRP A 182 -5.25 4.63 -8.59
C TRP A 182 -4.09 4.39 -7.63
N ALA A 183 -4.15 5.01 -6.46
CA ALA A 183 -3.35 4.63 -5.29
C ALA A 183 -4.10 3.55 -4.50
N VAL A 184 -3.43 2.42 -4.23
CA VAL A 184 -4.06 1.23 -3.64
C VAL A 184 -3.30 0.74 -2.40
N ASN A 185 -3.94 0.78 -1.23
CA ASN A 185 -3.36 0.26 0.01
C ASN A 185 -4.39 -0.30 0.99
N ALA A 186 -3.90 -0.99 2.03
CA ALA A 186 -4.78 -1.72 2.94
C ALA A 186 -5.65 -0.81 3.81
N LEU A 187 -5.23 0.45 4.00
CA LEU A 187 -5.93 1.43 4.83
C LEU A 187 -7.10 2.07 4.08
N HIS A 188 -6.84 2.60 2.88
CA HIS A 188 -7.82 3.38 2.11
C HIS A 188 -8.52 2.56 1.02
N GLY A 189 -8.04 1.34 0.74
CA GLY A 189 -8.51 0.59 -0.43
C GLY A 189 -8.02 1.27 -1.70
N ILE A 190 -8.94 1.59 -2.60
CA ILE A 190 -8.68 2.31 -3.85
C ILE A 190 -9.01 3.79 -3.66
N SER A 191 -8.01 4.63 -3.91
CA SER A 191 -8.11 6.09 -3.92
C SER A 191 -7.61 6.60 -5.26
N PRO A 192 -8.48 7.15 -6.14
CA PRO A 192 -8.07 7.74 -7.40
C PRO A 192 -7.06 8.86 -7.18
N VAL A 193 -6.07 8.94 -8.07
CA VAL A 193 -5.13 10.05 -8.09
C VAL A 193 -5.75 11.16 -8.91
N THR A 194 -6.04 12.30 -8.27
CA THR A 194 -6.76 13.42 -8.90
C THR A 194 -5.86 14.61 -9.22
N GLY A 195 -4.57 14.52 -8.90
CA GLY A 195 -3.59 15.47 -9.37
C GLY A 195 -2.27 15.42 -8.62
N TRP A 196 -1.48 16.46 -8.86
CA TRP A 196 -0.09 16.53 -8.43
C TRP A 196 0.18 17.83 -7.67
N ALA A 197 1.05 17.77 -6.66
CA ALA A 197 1.66 18.95 -6.06
C ALA A 197 2.86 19.38 -6.91
N GLY A 198 2.87 20.64 -7.35
CA GLY A 198 3.89 21.18 -8.24
C GLY A 198 3.58 20.95 -9.74
N PRO A 199 4.45 21.46 -10.63
CA PRO A 199 4.23 21.46 -12.07
C PRO A 199 4.65 20.15 -12.77
N ASP A 200 5.37 19.25 -12.10
CA ASP A 200 6.06 18.12 -12.73
C ASP A 200 5.16 16.91 -13.04
N GLY A 201 3.92 16.93 -12.54
CA GLY A 201 2.97 15.85 -12.77
C GLY A 201 2.08 16.08 -14.00
N PRO A 202 1.91 15.09 -14.89
CA PRO A 202 1.10 15.25 -16.09
C PRO A 202 -0.39 15.30 -15.78
N PRO A 203 -1.22 15.92 -16.64
CA PRO A 203 -2.66 15.90 -16.48
C PRO A 203 -3.17 14.46 -16.59
N LEU A 204 -3.99 14.03 -15.63
CA LEU A 204 -4.59 12.70 -15.59
C LEU A 204 -6.00 12.72 -16.17
N ALA A 205 -6.49 11.58 -16.66
CA ALA A 205 -7.90 11.46 -17.00
C ALA A 205 -8.78 11.47 -15.75
N PRO A 206 -10.02 11.98 -15.86
CA PRO A 206 -10.99 11.87 -14.78
C PRO A 206 -11.28 10.41 -14.45
N VAL A 207 -11.66 10.17 -13.21
CA VAL A 207 -12.04 8.83 -12.75
C VAL A 207 -13.38 8.39 -13.33
N ASP A 208 -13.45 7.17 -13.86
CA ASP A 208 -14.69 6.48 -14.16
C ASP A 208 -15.35 6.02 -12.85
N THR A 209 -16.40 6.72 -12.43
CA THR A 209 -17.06 6.49 -11.13
C THR A 209 -17.73 5.11 -11.06
N ALA A 210 -18.35 4.64 -12.14
CA ALA A 210 -18.99 3.33 -12.18
C ALA A 210 -17.96 2.20 -12.02
N ARG A 211 -16.80 2.35 -12.67
CA ARG A 211 -15.65 1.47 -12.52
C ARG A 211 -15.12 1.50 -11.09
N LEU A 212 -14.86 2.69 -10.54
CA LEU A 212 -14.37 2.86 -9.19
C LEU A 212 -15.28 2.20 -8.15
N ASP A 213 -16.59 2.43 -8.25
CA ASP A 213 -17.58 1.87 -7.34
C ASP A 213 -17.60 0.34 -7.42
N ARG A 214 -17.59 -0.23 -8.63
CA ARG A 214 -17.51 -1.67 -8.83
C ARG A 214 -16.33 -2.30 -8.10
N PHE A 215 -15.14 -1.72 -8.22
CA PHE A 215 -13.94 -2.26 -7.58
C PHE A 215 -13.89 -2.01 -6.07
N ARG A 216 -14.40 -0.87 -5.59
CA ARG A 216 -14.56 -0.62 -4.15
C ARG A 216 -15.53 -1.59 -3.52
N THR A 217 -16.64 -1.90 -4.19
CA THR A 217 -17.61 -2.92 -3.75
C THR A 217 -16.98 -4.31 -3.73
N ALA A 218 -16.26 -4.71 -4.79
CA ALA A 218 -15.57 -5.99 -4.84
C ALA A 218 -14.60 -6.17 -3.66
N LEU A 219 -13.80 -5.13 -3.36
CA LEU A 219 -12.93 -5.13 -2.18
C LEU A 219 -13.71 -5.21 -0.85
N ALA A 220 -14.91 -4.62 -0.77
CA ALA A 220 -15.73 -4.67 0.44
C ALA A 220 -16.39 -6.05 0.68
N THR A 221 -16.62 -6.85 -0.36
CA THR A 221 -17.36 -8.12 -0.28
C THR A 221 -16.55 -9.36 0.10
N ALA A 222 -15.22 -9.28 0.17
CA ALA A 222 -14.35 -10.44 0.45
C ALA A 222 -13.54 -10.37 1.77
N PRO A 223 -14.09 -9.91 2.92
CA PRO A 223 -13.32 -9.92 4.15
C PRO A 223 -13.27 -11.31 4.80
N SER A 224 -12.17 -11.59 5.48
CA SER A 224 -12.14 -12.58 6.56
C SER A 224 -12.67 -11.92 7.83
N TYR A 225 -13.57 -12.58 8.54
CA TYR A 225 -14.06 -12.10 9.84
C TYR A 225 -13.16 -12.61 10.96
N VAL A 226 -12.84 -11.74 11.92
CA VAL A 226 -12.19 -12.13 13.17
C VAL A 226 -13.30 -12.52 14.14
N GLY A 227 -13.35 -13.82 14.50
CA GLY A 227 -14.41 -14.43 15.30
C GLY A 227 -14.39 -15.94 15.20
#